data_AF-A0A943J064-F1
#
_entry.id   AF-A0A943J064-F1
#
_cell.length_a   1.000
_cell.length_b   1.000
_cell.length_c   1.000
_cell.angle_alpha   90.00
_cell.angle_beta   90.00
_cell.angle_gamma   90.00
#
_symmetry.space_group_name_H-M   'P 1'
#
loop_
_entity.id
_entity.type
_entity.pdbx_description
1 polymer ?
#
loop_
_entity_poly.entity_id
_entity_poly.type
_entity_poly.pdbx_seq_one_letter_code
_entity_poly.pdbx_strand_id
1 'polypeptide(L)'
;KFEFRMLGSSVSIADPNIVLNTAVAQVLREFADRLEGSKDFEKDLHALIRETIHEHKRILFNGNGYDESWIKEAEARGLKNLKTTPDALAHMLDQKNIDLFVQNKVLSETELRSRHEIRLENYTKLINIEAITMVDMVCKSVLPAVSAYRKELAKTTLEVRDACADADTSYESDLVRKLSGLTSMAYQNVNALQDCIETAKSLDDLEQAADYYKDKVIGAMSALRAVVDQMELVTSKKYWPYPSYGEMLFSVR
;
A
#
# COMPACT_ATOMS: atom_id res chain seq x y z
N LYS A 1 -13.94 27.23 4.61
CA LYS A 1 -13.82 25.83 5.10
C LYS A 1 -13.09 25.04 4.03
N PHE A 2 -12.04 24.30 4.40
CA PHE A 2 -11.37 23.35 3.50
C PHE A 2 -11.69 21.92 3.93
N GLU A 3 -11.65 20.98 2.99
CA GLU A 3 -11.80 19.56 3.25
C GLU A 3 -10.52 18.85 2.78
N PHE A 4 -9.80 18.23 3.71
CA PHE A 4 -8.56 17.51 3.43
C PHE A 4 -8.83 16.00 3.36
N ARG A 5 -8.86 15.46 2.15
CA ARG A 5 -9.30 14.08 1.86
C ARG A 5 -8.17 13.04 1.77
N MET A 6 -6.91 13.44 1.93
CA MET A 6 -5.77 12.52 1.82
C MET A 6 -5.62 11.59 3.04
N LEU A 7 -6.35 11.85 4.13
CA LEU A 7 -6.23 11.09 5.37
C LEU A 7 -6.80 9.66 5.22
N GLY A 8 -6.00 8.65 5.58
CA GLY A 8 -6.47 7.27 5.68
C GLY A 8 -7.39 7.07 6.89
N SER A 9 -8.37 6.15 6.77
CA SER A 9 -9.41 5.94 7.80
C SER A 9 -8.89 5.44 9.15
N SER A 10 -7.72 4.80 9.19
CA SER A 10 -7.07 4.31 10.43
C SER A 10 -6.15 5.33 11.08
N VAL A 11 -5.90 6.48 10.46
CA VAL A 11 -4.93 7.47 10.93
C VAL A 11 -5.58 8.40 11.96
N SER A 12 -4.82 8.75 13.00
CA SER A 12 -5.25 9.78 13.96
C SER A 12 -5.42 11.13 13.28
N ILE A 13 -6.55 11.79 13.53
CA ILE A 13 -6.80 13.16 13.04
C ILE A 13 -5.81 14.19 13.58
N ALA A 14 -5.09 13.88 14.66
CA ALA A 14 -4.10 14.78 15.23
C ALA A 14 -2.94 15.04 14.26
N ASP A 15 -2.44 14.00 13.59
CA ASP A 15 -1.27 14.09 12.69
C ASP A 15 -1.46 15.11 11.55
N PRO A 16 -2.50 15.04 10.71
CA PRO A 16 -2.71 16.04 9.66
C PRO A 16 -3.02 17.42 10.23
N ASN A 17 -3.69 17.51 11.39
CA ASN A 17 -3.97 18.80 12.03
C ASN A 17 -2.69 19.47 12.54
N ILE A 18 -1.74 18.73 13.10
CA ILE A 18 -0.43 19.27 13.50
C ILE A 18 0.27 19.85 12.26
N VAL A 19 0.33 19.08 11.16
CA VAL A 19 1.01 19.53 9.92
C VAL A 19 0.32 20.75 9.31
N LEU A 20 -0.99 20.68 9.08
CA LEU A 20 -1.76 21.75 8.41
C LEU A 20 -1.79 23.03 9.24
N ASN A 21 -2.05 22.93 10.55
CA ASN A 21 -2.09 24.13 11.39
C ASN A 21 -0.71 24.78 11.54
N THR A 22 0.37 23.99 11.60
CA THR A 22 1.74 24.54 11.61
C THR A 22 2.04 25.26 10.30
N ALA A 23 1.69 24.67 9.15
CA ALA A 23 1.88 25.29 7.84
C ALA A 23 1.09 26.61 7.70
N VAL A 24 -0.18 26.62 8.14
CA VAL A 24 -0.99 27.84 8.13
C VAL A 24 -0.44 28.89 9.08
N ALA A 25 -0.02 28.51 10.29
CA ALA A 25 0.58 29.43 11.26
C ALA A 25 1.87 30.08 10.71
N GLN A 26 2.74 29.30 10.06
CA GLN A 26 3.95 29.82 9.40
C GLN A 26 3.60 30.90 8.38
N VAL A 27 2.68 30.60 7.44
CA VAL A 27 2.31 31.52 6.38
C VAL A 27 1.66 32.79 6.94
N LEU A 28 0.80 32.67 7.95
CA LEU A 28 0.18 33.84 8.59
C LEU A 28 1.21 34.71 9.32
N ARG A 29 2.23 34.10 9.95
CA ARG A 29 3.34 34.84 10.57
C ARG A 29 4.15 35.60 9.52
N GLU A 30 4.54 34.95 8.43
CA GLU A 30 5.27 35.60 7.34
C GLU A 30 4.49 36.79 6.73
N PHE A 31 3.17 36.64 6.59
CA PHE A 31 2.30 37.72 6.12
C PHE A 31 2.21 38.86 7.14
N ALA A 32 2.09 38.54 8.44
CA ALA A 32 2.07 39.54 9.50
C ALA A 32 3.39 40.32 9.57
N ASP A 33 4.53 39.62 9.62
CA ASP A 33 5.88 40.22 9.69
C ASP A 33 6.12 41.18 8.52
N ARG A 34 5.67 40.83 7.31
CA ARG A 34 5.77 41.69 6.13
C ARG A 34 4.91 42.95 6.24
N LEU A 35 3.70 42.83 6.77
CA LEU A 35 2.72 43.92 6.82
C LEU A 35 2.90 44.85 8.03
N GLU A 36 3.42 44.36 9.16
CA GLU A 36 3.67 45.16 10.36
C GLU A 36 4.65 46.32 10.10
N GLY A 37 5.61 46.13 9.20
CA GLY A 37 6.58 47.17 8.80
C GLY A 37 6.11 48.11 7.67
N SER A 38 4.88 47.95 7.19
CA SER A 38 4.39 48.67 6.00
C SER A 38 4.14 50.16 6.27
N LYS A 39 4.54 51.01 5.31
CA LYS A 39 4.20 52.44 5.31
C LYS A 39 2.88 52.74 4.57
N ASP A 40 2.43 51.81 3.73
CA ASP A 40 1.21 51.90 2.93
C ASP A 40 0.58 50.50 2.87
N PHE A 41 -0.21 50.20 3.91
CA PHE A 41 -0.73 48.85 4.16
C PHE A 41 -1.56 48.30 3.00
N GLU A 42 -2.46 49.10 2.42
CA GLU A 42 -3.35 48.65 1.34
C GLU A 42 -2.55 48.27 0.09
N LYS A 43 -1.55 49.06 -0.27
CA LYS A 43 -0.69 48.77 -1.41
C LYS A 43 0.11 47.48 -1.20
N ASP A 44 0.72 47.33 -0.03
CA ASP A 44 1.55 46.16 0.28
C ASP A 44 0.71 44.89 0.45
N LEU A 45 -0.50 44.99 0.99
CA LEU A 45 -1.48 43.89 1.06
C LEU A 45 -1.87 43.42 -0.35
N HIS A 46 -2.21 44.34 -1.25
CA HIS A 46 -2.55 43.99 -2.63
C HIS A 46 -1.35 43.43 -3.40
N ALA A 47 -0.12 43.83 -3.08
CA ALA A 47 1.09 43.23 -3.65
C ALA A 47 1.27 41.79 -3.13
N LEU A 48 1.20 41.60 -1.81
CA LEU A 48 1.33 40.29 -1.17
C LEU A 48 0.34 39.27 -1.74
N ILE A 49 -0.95 39.62 -1.83
CA ILE A 49 -1.97 38.71 -2.39
C ILE A 49 -1.64 38.31 -3.84
N ARG A 50 -1.21 39.26 -4.68
CA ARG A 50 -0.87 38.99 -6.09
C ARG A 50 0.36 38.09 -6.20
N GLU A 51 1.38 38.34 -5.40
CA GLU A 51 2.60 37.54 -5.35
C GLU A 51 2.29 36.11 -4.88
N THR A 52 1.57 35.94 -3.76
CA THR A 52 1.19 34.61 -3.25
C THR A 52 0.42 33.81 -4.30
N ILE A 53 -0.56 34.41 -4.99
CA ILE A 53 -1.29 33.72 -6.05
C ILE A 53 -0.34 33.35 -7.20
N HIS A 54 0.55 34.26 -7.62
CA HIS A 54 1.47 33.99 -8.72
C HIS A 54 2.42 32.82 -8.42
N GLU A 55 2.97 32.78 -7.21
CA GLU A 55 3.92 31.75 -6.76
C GLU A 55 3.26 30.39 -6.54
N HIS A 56 2.03 30.38 -6.01
CA HIS A 56 1.36 29.15 -5.61
C HIS A 56 0.30 28.66 -6.59
N LYS A 57 -0.10 29.40 -7.63
CA LYS A 57 -1.14 28.96 -8.60
C LYS A 57 -0.93 27.56 -9.18
N ARG A 58 0.33 27.08 -9.23
CA ARG A 58 0.67 25.73 -9.70
C ARG A 58 -0.03 24.60 -8.95
N ILE A 59 -0.42 24.81 -7.68
CA ILE A 59 -1.15 23.81 -6.87
C ILE A 59 -2.66 23.84 -7.10
N LEU A 60 -3.19 24.85 -7.80
CA LEU A 60 -4.62 24.97 -8.08
C LEU A 60 -4.99 24.11 -9.29
N PHE A 61 -5.93 23.21 -9.10
CA PHE A 61 -6.41 22.31 -10.13
C PHE A 61 -7.90 22.00 -9.92
N ASN A 62 -8.68 22.14 -10.99
CA ASN A 62 -10.14 21.97 -10.98
C ASN A 62 -10.60 20.83 -11.93
N GLY A 63 -9.66 20.02 -12.44
CA GLY A 63 -9.94 18.94 -13.39
C GLY A 63 -10.10 17.58 -12.71
N ASN A 64 -10.10 16.53 -13.53
CA ASN A 64 -10.09 15.15 -13.06
C ASN A 64 -8.71 14.78 -12.48
N GLY A 65 -8.65 14.52 -11.17
CA GLY A 65 -7.41 14.17 -10.47
C GLY A 65 -6.94 12.72 -10.68
N TYR A 66 -7.69 11.88 -11.39
CA TYR A 66 -7.39 10.45 -11.56
C TYR A 66 -6.81 10.09 -12.93
N ASP A 67 -6.94 10.98 -13.93
CA ASP A 67 -6.47 10.69 -15.29
C ASP A 67 -4.95 10.76 -15.40
N GLU A 68 -4.37 9.95 -16.28
CA GLU A 68 -2.93 10.00 -16.58
C GLU A 68 -2.47 11.38 -17.06
N SER A 69 -3.36 12.16 -17.67
CA SER A 69 -3.10 13.55 -18.06
C SER A 69 -2.75 14.43 -16.86
N TRP A 70 -3.42 14.22 -15.72
CA TRP A 70 -3.11 14.96 -14.50
C TRP A 70 -1.74 14.56 -13.93
N ILE A 71 -1.37 13.28 -13.99
CA ILE A 71 -0.05 12.82 -13.52
C ILE A 71 1.07 13.55 -14.26
N LYS A 72 0.99 13.61 -15.60
CA LYS A 72 1.97 14.31 -16.46
C LYS A 72 1.98 15.82 -16.19
N GLU A 73 0.80 16.41 -16.03
CA GLU A 73 0.67 17.83 -15.75
C GLU A 73 1.21 18.20 -14.36
N ALA A 74 0.92 17.41 -13.34
CA ALA A 74 1.41 17.59 -11.98
C ALA A 74 2.94 17.53 -11.94
N GLU A 75 3.55 16.57 -12.65
CA GLU A 75 5.00 16.47 -12.79
C GLU A 75 5.59 17.72 -13.48
N ALA A 76 4.99 18.17 -14.58
CA ALA A 76 5.40 19.40 -15.27
C ALA A 76 5.28 20.66 -14.39
N ARG A 77 4.33 20.67 -13.44
CA ARG A 77 4.16 21.72 -12.42
C ARG A 77 5.15 21.59 -11.24
N GLY A 78 5.94 20.51 -11.20
CA GLY A 78 6.87 20.20 -10.11
C GLY A 78 6.18 19.69 -8.85
N LEU A 79 4.98 19.12 -8.97
CA LEU A 79 4.24 18.51 -7.86
C LEU A 79 4.70 17.07 -7.68
N LYS A 80 5.15 16.72 -6.48
CA LYS A 80 5.61 15.36 -6.16
C LYS A 80 4.43 14.37 -6.20
N ASN A 81 4.64 13.21 -6.81
CA ASN A 81 3.71 12.08 -6.80
C ASN A 81 4.40 10.85 -6.18
N LEU A 82 4.44 10.81 -4.85
CA LEU A 82 5.13 9.78 -4.07
C LEU A 82 4.14 8.66 -3.76
N LYS A 83 4.27 7.55 -4.49
CA LYS A 83 3.25 6.48 -4.47
C LYS A 83 3.38 5.55 -3.27
N THR A 84 4.55 5.48 -2.66
CA THR A 84 4.84 4.53 -1.59
C THR A 84 5.19 5.24 -0.30
N THR A 85 4.94 4.56 0.82
CA THR A 85 5.25 5.09 2.15
C THR A 85 6.74 5.43 2.32
N PRO A 86 7.70 4.56 1.91
CA PRO A 86 9.12 4.91 1.99
C PRO A 86 9.47 6.17 1.18
N ASP A 87 8.99 6.28 -0.07
CA ASP A 87 9.27 7.46 -0.91
C ASP A 87 8.71 8.75 -0.30
N ALA A 88 7.56 8.67 0.39
CA ALA A 88 6.95 9.79 1.11
C ALA A 88 7.73 10.15 2.38
N LEU A 89 8.14 9.15 3.16
CA LEU A 89 8.88 9.34 4.41
C LEU A 89 10.28 9.91 4.18
N ALA A 90 10.94 9.55 3.07
CA ALA A 90 12.24 10.12 2.68
C ALA A 90 12.24 11.66 2.63
N HIS A 91 11.08 12.28 2.36
CA HIS A 91 10.93 13.73 2.34
C HIS A 91 10.47 14.35 3.65
N MET A 92 10.15 13.54 4.67
CA MET A 92 9.75 14.05 5.98
C MET A 92 10.88 14.90 6.62
N LEU A 93 12.13 14.54 6.34
CA LEU A 93 13.33 15.20 6.84
C LEU A 93 13.94 16.20 5.84
N ASP A 94 13.22 16.56 4.76
CA ASP A 94 13.63 17.69 3.90
C ASP A 94 13.82 18.94 4.78
N GLN A 95 14.91 19.70 4.59
CA GLN A 95 15.25 20.85 5.46
C GLN A 95 14.09 21.83 5.65
N LYS A 96 13.34 22.14 4.58
CA LYS A 96 12.16 23.02 4.63
C LYS A 96 11.08 22.53 5.62
N ASN A 97 10.94 21.22 5.77
CA ASN A 97 9.94 20.61 6.66
C ASN A 97 10.45 20.65 8.10
N ILE A 98 11.74 20.41 8.32
CA ILE A 98 12.39 20.58 9.63
C ILE A 98 12.23 22.02 10.11
N ASP A 99 12.61 22.99 9.26
CA ASP A 99 12.53 24.42 9.56
C ASP A 99 11.10 24.83 9.94
N LEU A 100 10.10 24.36 9.19
CA LEU A 100 8.69 24.63 9.46
C LEU A 100 8.31 24.25 10.91
N PHE A 101 8.67 23.06 11.37
CA PHE A 101 8.30 22.63 12.72
C PHE A 101 9.14 23.29 13.82
N VAL A 102 10.46 23.43 13.59
CA VAL A 102 11.39 23.97 14.57
C VAL A 102 11.13 25.46 14.81
N GLN A 103 10.95 26.25 13.74
CA GLN A 103 10.70 27.70 13.86
C GLN A 103 9.34 28.00 14.52
N ASN A 104 8.36 27.11 14.40
CA ASN A 104 7.07 27.24 15.08
C ASN A 104 7.06 26.59 16.47
N LYS A 105 8.18 26.02 16.93
CA LYS A 105 8.32 25.34 18.22
C LYS A 105 7.30 24.23 18.43
N VAL A 106 6.92 23.54 17.34
CA VAL A 106 5.94 22.44 17.37
C VAL A 106 6.64 21.09 17.55
N LEU A 107 7.75 20.87 16.84
CA LEU A 107 8.62 19.72 17.01
C LEU A 107 10.08 20.18 16.86
N SER A 108 10.98 19.52 17.58
CA SER A 108 12.41 19.59 17.37
C SER A 108 12.85 18.68 16.21
N GLU A 109 14.07 18.92 15.70
CA GLU A 109 14.67 18.04 14.68
C GLU A 109 14.80 16.59 15.18
N THR A 110 15.22 16.41 16.43
CA THR A 110 15.33 15.08 17.05
C THR A 110 13.99 14.36 17.06
N GLU A 111 12.90 15.03 17.42
CA GLU A 111 11.56 14.43 17.41
C GLU A 111 11.09 14.08 15.99
N LEU A 112 11.44 14.90 14.98
CA LEU A 112 11.14 14.57 13.58
C LEU A 112 11.89 13.33 13.11
N ARG A 113 13.19 13.22 13.42
CA ARG A 113 13.99 12.04 13.10
C ARG A 113 13.46 10.78 13.78
N SER A 114 13.16 10.85 15.08
CA SER A 114 12.55 9.72 15.79
C SER A 114 11.19 9.32 15.19
N ARG A 115 10.35 10.28 14.81
CA ARG A 115 9.07 9.98 14.15
C ARG A 115 9.25 9.36 12.76
N HIS A 116 10.26 9.78 12.01
CA HIS A 116 10.61 9.18 10.72
C HIS A 116 11.00 7.70 10.90
N GLU A 117 11.92 7.42 11.81
CA GLU A 117 12.38 6.06 12.15
C GLU A 117 11.23 5.17 12.61
N ILE A 118 10.39 5.63 13.55
CA ILE A 118 9.23 4.88 14.04
C ILE A 118 8.24 4.56 12.90
N ARG A 119 8.04 5.49 11.96
CA ARG A 119 7.13 5.26 10.83
C ARG A 119 7.68 4.23 9.84
N LEU A 120 8.98 4.26 9.55
CA LEU A 120 9.63 3.23 8.74
C LEU A 120 9.58 1.87 9.43
N GLU A 121 9.88 1.82 10.73
CA GLU A 121 9.82 0.60 11.53
C GLU A 121 8.40 0.01 11.56
N ASN A 122 7.37 0.84 11.76
CA ASN A 122 5.98 0.39 11.73
C ASN A 122 5.59 -0.15 10.35
N TYR A 123 6.04 0.51 9.28
CA TYR A 123 5.80 0.08 7.90
C TYR A 123 6.41 -1.30 7.62
N THR A 124 7.70 -1.49 7.93
CA THR A 124 8.39 -2.76 7.69
C THR A 124 7.81 -3.89 8.54
N LYS A 125 7.52 -3.63 9.82
CA LYS A 125 6.89 -4.62 10.71
C LYS A 125 5.51 -5.03 10.24
N LEU A 126 4.67 -4.10 9.81
CA LEU A 126 3.32 -4.41 9.36
C LEU A 126 3.36 -5.34 8.14
N ILE A 127 4.14 -4.99 7.12
CA ILE A 127 4.26 -5.81 5.91
C ILE A 127 4.88 -7.17 6.23
N ASN A 128 5.87 -7.23 7.12
CA ASN A 128 6.44 -8.50 7.55
C ASN A 128 5.39 -9.42 8.21
N ILE A 129 4.54 -8.87 9.07
CA ILE A 129 3.43 -9.63 9.68
C ILE A 129 2.48 -10.14 8.59
N GLU A 130 2.05 -9.27 7.67
CA GLU A 130 1.18 -9.66 6.57
C GLU A 130 1.80 -10.76 5.69
N ALA A 131 3.08 -10.65 5.36
CA ALA A 131 3.80 -11.62 4.56
C ALA A 131 3.91 -12.99 5.26
N ILE A 132 4.27 -13.00 6.55
CA ILE A 132 4.34 -14.24 7.34
C ILE A 132 2.95 -14.87 7.49
N THR A 133 1.93 -14.07 7.77
CA THR A 133 0.53 -14.54 7.84
C THR A 133 0.09 -15.13 6.52
N MET A 134 0.43 -14.50 5.39
CA MET A 134 0.10 -15.01 4.06
C MET A 134 0.74 -16.38 3.80
N VAL A 135 2.04 -16.55 4.12
CA VAL A 135 2.73 -17.84 4.02
C VAL A 135 2.04 -18.89 4.89
N ASP A 136 1.69 -18.53 6.13
CA ASP A 136 1.02 -19.43 7.07
C ASP A 136 -0.33 -19.91 6.54
N MET A 137 -1.17 -18.99 6.08
CA MET A 137 -2.49 -19.27 5.49
C MET A 137 -2.37 -20.18 4.27
N VAL A 138 -1.43 -19.92 3.38
CA VAL A 138 -1.26 -20.73 2.17
C VAL A 138 -0.78 -22.14 2.51
N CYS A 139 0.25 -22.26 3.35
CA CYS A 139 0.84 -23.55 3.71
C CYS A 139 -0.07 -24.43 4.55
N LYS A 140 -0.79 -23.85 5.52
CA LYS A 140 -1.60 -24.60 6.48
C LYS A 140 -3.04 -24.81 6.05
N SER A 141 -3.58 -23.96 5.19
CA SER A 141 -5.00 -24.01 4.81
C SER A 141 -5.18 -24.22 3.30
N VAL A 142 -4.65 -23.34 2.45
CA VAL A 142 -4.92 -23.39 0.99
C VAL A 142 -4.33 -24.65 0.35
N LEU A 143 -3.02 -24.89 0.49
CA LEU A 143 -2.37 -26.03 -0.16
C LEU A 143 -2.93 -27.38 0.30
N PRO A 144 -3.19 -27.62 1.60
CA PRO A 144 -3.85 -28.85 2.06
C PRO A 144 -5.26 -29.02 1.50
N ALA A 145 -6.07 -27.95 1.47
CA ALA A 145 -7.43 -27.99 0.92
C ALA A 145 -7.44 -28.36 -0.57
N VAL A 146 -6.58 -27.71 -1.36
CA VAL A 146 -6.42 -27.99 -2.79
C VAL A 146 -5.92 -29.42 -3.02
N SER A 147 -4.97 -29.89 -2.21
CA SER A 147 -4.45 -31.25 -2.29
C SER A 147 -5.55 -32.29 -1.99
N ALA A 148 -6.40 -32.04 -0.98
CA ALA A 148 -7.52 -32.90 -0.64
C ALA A 148 -8.57 -32.97 -1.76
N TYR A 149 -8.91 -31.83 -2.38
CA TYR A 149 -9.83 -31.80 -3.52
C TYR A 149 -9.25 -32.52 -4.74
N ARG A 150 -7.97 -32.27 -5.05
CA ARG A 150 -7.26 -32.97 -6.14
C ARG A 150 -7.25 -34.48 -5.94
N LYS A 151 -7.09 -34.96 -4.69
CA LYS A 151 -7.19 -36.39 -4.35
C LYS A 151 -8.57 -36.95 -4.63
N GLU A 152 -9.64 -36.23 -4.29
CA GLU A 152 -11.03 -36.66 -4.57
C GLU A 152 -11.26 -36.79 -6.08
N LEU A 153 -10.89 -35.79 -6.87
CA LEU A 153 -11.02 -35.81 -8.34
C LEU A 153 -10.25 -36.98 -8.99
N ALA A 154 -9.01 -37.22 -8.54
CA ALA A 154 -8.21 -38.32 -9.04
C ALA A 154 -8.83 -39.69 -8.69
N LYS A 155 -9.38 -39.82 -7.48
CA LYS A 155 -10.09 -41.04 -7.06
C LYS A 155 -11.35 -41.25 -7.90
N THR A 156 -12.16 -40.22 -8.10
CA THR A 156 -13.35 -40.28 -8.97
C THR A 156 -12.99 -40.72 -10.39
N THR A 157 -11.90 -40.19 -10.96
CA THR A 157 -11.42 -40.57 -12.29
C THR A 157 -11.14 -42.07 -12.39
N LEU A 158 -10.48 -42.65 -11.39
CA LEU A 158 -10.15 -44.08 -11.35
C LEU A 158 -11.42 -44.93 -11.19
N GLU A 159 -12.27 -44.60 -10.22
CA GLU A 159 -13.49 -45.36 -9.93
C GLU A 159 -14.48 -45.37 -11.11
N VAL A 160 -14.60 -44.24 -11.83
CA VAL A 160 -15.46 -44.15 -13.02
C VAL A 160 -14.94 -45.03 -14.15
N ARG A 161 -13.63 -45.03 -14.41
CA ARG A 161 -13.01 -45.85 -15.47
C ARG A 161 -13.05 -47.35 -15.14
N ASP A 162 -12.89 -47.70 -13.87
CA ASP A 162 -12.99 -49.10 -13.42
C ASP A 162 -14.42 -49.63 -13.60
N ALA A 163 -15.43 -48.80 -13.38
CA ALA A 163 -16.84 -49.16 -13.58
C ALA A 163 -17.27 -49.13 -15.06
N CYS A 164 -16.73 -48.20 -15.86
CA CYS A 164 -17.07 -47.99 -17.27
C CYS A 164 -15.83 -47.49 -18.03
N ALA A 165 -15.12 -48.40 -18.70
CA ALA A 165 -13.81 -48.12 -19.28
C ALA A 165 -13.81 -47.04 -20.39
N ASP A 166 -14.95 -46.84 -21.05
CA ASP A 166 -15.18 -45.87 -22.12
C ASP A 166 -15.83 -44.55 -21.64
N ALA A 167 -16.04 -44.39 -20.33
CA ALA A 167 -16.56 -43.14 -19.78
C ALA A 167 -15.59 -41.96 -19.97
N ASP A 168 -16.13 -40.80 -20.35
CA ASP A 168 -15.37 -39.56 -20.46
C ASP A 168 -15.10 -38.97 -19.07
N THR A 169 -13.82 -38.89 -18.70
CA THR A 169 -13.33 -38.32 -17.44
C THR A 169 -12.44 -37.10 -17.67
N SER A 170 -12.64 -36.39 -18.79
CA SER A 170 -11.83 -35.23 -19.18
C SER A 170 -11.90 -34.11 -18.14
N TYR A 171 -13.08 -33.82 -17.61
CA TYR A 171 -13.31 -32.79 -16.60
C TYR A 171 -12.40 -32.96 -15.36
N GLU A 172 -12.43 -34.12 -14.72
CA GLU A 172 -11.63 -34.40 -13.52
C GLU A 172 -10.15 -34.41 -13.85
N SER A 173 -9.77 -35.03 -14.97
CA SER A 173 -8.36 -35.20 -15.37
C SER A 173 -7.70 -33.85 -15.66
N ASP A 174 -8.39 -32.97 -16.38
CA ASP A 174 -7.89 -31.63 -16.70
C ASP A 174 -7.83 -30.74 -15.47
N LEU A 175 -8.81 -30.84 -14.57
CA LEU A 175 -8.83 -30.10 -13.32
C LEU A 175 -7.70 -30.54 -12.37
N VAL A 176 -7.42 -31.85 -12.29
CA VAL A 176 -6.27 -32.39 -11.55
C VAL A 176 -4.97 -31.83 -12.13
N ARG A 177 -4.81 -31.81 -13.46
CA ARG A 177 -3.61 -31.25 -14.12
C ARG A 177 -3.44 -29.77 -13.78
N LYS A 178 -4.51 -28.98 -13.89
CA LYS A 178 -4.51 -27.54 -13.58
C LYS A 178 -4.16 -27.27 -12.12
N LEU A 179 -4.83 -27.95 -11.19
CA LEU A 179 -4.57 -27.81 -9.75
C LEU A 179 -3.17 -28.27 -9.37
N SER A 180 -2.62 -29.28 -10.04
CA SER A 180 -1.23 -29.71 -9.85
C SER A 180 -0.23 -28.61 -10.24
N GLY A 181 -0.41 -28.01 -11.42
CA GLY A 181 0.40 -26.88 -11.87
C GLY A 181 0.32 -25.68 -10.91
N LEU A 182 -0.89 -25.26 -10.56
CA LEU A 182 -1.10 -24.16 -9.61
C LEU A 182 -0.48 -24.46 -8.25
N THR A 183 -0.63 -25.68 -7.73
CA THR A 183 -0.04 -26.12 -6.44
C THR A 183 1.48 -25.98 -6.47
N SER A 184 2.11 -26.42 -7.56
CA SER A 184 3.57 -26.29 -7.71
C SER A 184 4.00 -24.82 -7.78
N MET A 185 3.28 -23.99 -8.53
CA MET A 185 3.58 -22.55 -8.62
C MET A 185 3.41 -21.83 -7.29
N ALA A 186 2.33 -22.12 -6.55
CA ALA A 186 2.09 -21.54 -5.24
C ALA A 186 3.18 -21.93 -4.25
N TYR A 187 3.61 -23.20 -4.25
CA TYR A 187 4.71 -23.65 -3.39
C TYR A 187 6.03 -22.96 -3.73
N GLN A 188 6.35 -22.77 -5.01
CA GLN A 188 7.53 -21.99 -5.43
C GLN A 188 7.43 -20.53 -4.98
N ASN A 189 6.27 -19.89 -5.14
CA ASN A 189 6.05 -18.51 -4.70
C ASN A 189 6.10 -18.35 -3.18
N VAL A 190 5.65 -19.36 -2.42
CA VAL A 190 5.84 -19.41 -0.96
C VAL A 190 7.32 -19.39 -0.61
N ASN A 191 8.12 -20.28 -1.21
CA ASN A 191 9.55 -20.33 -0.92
C ASN A 191 10.24 -19.01 -1.28
N ALA A 192 9.91 -18.44 -2.45
CA ALA A 192 10.46 -17.14 -2.86
C ALA A 192 10.07 -16.00 -1.91
N LEU A 193 8.83 -15.99 -1.40
CA LEU A 193 8.39 -15.02 -0.40
C LEU A 193 9.12 -15.22 0.94
N GLN A 194 9.31 -16.48 1.37
CA GLN A 194 10.09 -16.79 2.58
C GLN A 194 11.53 -16.31 2.45
N ASP A 195 12.19 -16.55 1.32
CA ASP A 195 13.55 -16.06 1.05
C ASP A 195 13.62 -14.52 1.10
N CYS A 196 12.61 -13.85 0.55
CA CYS A 196 12.50 -12.39 0.63
C CYS A 196 12.35 -11.91 2.09
N ILE A 197 11.51 -12.57 2.89
CA ILE A 197 11.31 -12.24 4.31
C ILE A 197 12.62 -12.39 5.08
N GLU A 198 13.35 -13.50 4.89
CA GLU A 198 14.62 -13.72 5.59
C GLU A 198 15.70 -12.72 5.16
N THR A 199 15.76 -12.39 3.87
CA THR A 199 16.66 -11.32 3.37
C THR A 199 16.31 -9.98 4.01
N ALA A 200 15.03 -9.62 4.06
CA ALA A 200 14.58 -8.35 4.63
C ALA A 200 14.91 -8.23 6.13
N LYS A 201 14.85 -9.34 6.88
CA LYS A 201 15.23 -9.38 8.31
C LYS A 201 16.73 -9.21 8.55
N SER A 202 17.56 -9.52 7.55
CA SER A 202 19.02 -9.39 7.64
C SER A 202 19.53 -7.98 7.36
N LEU A 203 18.65 -7.05 6.98
CA LEU A 203 18.99 -5.65 6.72
C LEU A 203 18.94 -4.85 8.02
N ASP A 204 20.09 -4.32 8.44
CA ASP A 204 20.21 -3.51 9.66
C ASP A 204 19.75 -2.05 9.46
N ASP A 205 19.82 -1.54 8.23
CA ASP A 205 19.42 -0.18 7.90
C ASP A 205 17.91 -0.10 7.60
N LEU A 206 17.20 0.75 8.34
CA LEU A 206 15.74 0.85 8.26
C LEU A 206 15.23 1.36 6.91
N GLU A 207 15.96 2.27 6.26
CA GLU A 207 15.58 2.81 4.96
C GLU A 207 15.74 1.75 3.87
N GLN A 208 16.88 1.07 3.84
CA GLN A 208 17.13 -0.07 2.95
C GLN A 208 16.13 -1.21 3.19
N ALA A 209 15.81 -1.51 4.45
CA ALA A 209 14.78 -2.49 4.78
C ALA A 209 13.41 -2.06 4.21
N ALA A 210 13.01 -0.80 4.43
CA ALA A 210 11.74 -0.28 3.92
C ALA A 210 11.64 -0.32 2.39
N ASP A 211 12.72 0.03 1.69
CA ASP A 211 12.79 -0.09 0.24
C ASP A 211 12.76 -1.55 -0.22
N TYR A 212 13.41 -2.47 0.48
CA TYR A 212 13.35 -3.89 0.16
C TYR A 212 11.93 -4.46 0.35
N TYR A 213 11.23 -4.08 1.41
CA TYR A 213 9.81 -4.46 1.59
C TYR A 213 8.95 -3.92 0.45
N LYS A 214 9.13 -2.64 0.09
CA LYS A 214 8.44 -1.96 -1.03
C LYS A 214 8.65 -2.70 -2.35
N ASP A 215 9.90 -3.01 -2.69
CA ASP A 215 10.27 -3.45 -4.04
C ASP A 215 10.22 -4.98 -4.23
N LYS A 216 10.48 -5.76 -3.18
CA LYS A 216 10.64 -7.22 -3.26
C LYS A 216 9.55 -7.98 -2.54
N VAL A 217 9.32 -7.68 -1.25
CA VAL A 217 8.37 -8.44 -0.43
C VAL A 217 6.94 -8.27 -0.93
N ILE A 218 6.49 -7.03 -1.15
CA ILE A 218 5.13 -6.76 -1.70
C ILE A 218 4.95 -7.40 -3.09
N GLY A 219 5.99 -7.38 -3.93
CA GLY A 219 5.99 -8.02 -5.23
C GLY A 219 5.79 -9.55 -5.12
N ALA A 220 6.54 -10.20 -4.23
CA ALA A 220 6.41 -11.64 -3.98
C ALA A 220 5.05 -12.01 -3.37
N MET A 221 4.52 -11.19 -2.45
CA MET A 221 3.15 -11.35 -1.93
C MET A 221 2.11 -11.28 -3.05
N SER A 222 2.23 -10.29 -3.95
CA SER A 222 1.32 -10.13 -5.07
C SER A 222 1.36 -11.32 -6.04
N ALA A 223 2.55 -11.85 -6.31
CA ALA A 223 2.73 -13.04 -7.15
C ALA A 223 2.12 -14.30 -6.52
N LEU A 224 2.30 -14.50 -5.21
CA LEU A 224 1.66 -15.61 -4.48
C LEU A 224 0.14 -15.48 -4.52
N ARG A 225 -0.39 -14.28 -4.26
CA ARG A 225 -1.82 -13.99 -4.26
C ARG A 225 -2.45 -14.33 -5.61
N ALA A 226 -1.84 -13.89 -6.70
CA ALA A 226 -2.37 -14.15 -8.04
C ALA A 226 -2.56 -15.64 -8.36
N VAL A 227 -1.72 -16.52 -7.81
CA VAL A 227 -1.85 -17.97 -7.97
C VAL A 227 -2.94 -18.53 -7.05
N VAL A 228 -3.02 -18.06 -5.81
CA VAL A 228 -4.07 -18.47 -4.84
C VAL A 228 -5.45 -18.06 -5.32
N ASP A 229 -5.61 -16.84 -5.86
CA ASP A 229 -6.86 -16.35 -6.44
C ASP A 229 -7.32 -17.26 -7.60
N GLN A 230 -6.38 -17.76 -8.41
CA GLN A 230 -6.71 -18.74 -9.45
C GLN A 230 -7.13 -20.09 -8.89
N MET A 231 -6.55 -20.54 -7.76
CA MET A 231 -6.96 -21.78 -7.11
C MET A 231 -8.38 -21.68 -6.56
N GLU A 232 -8.78 -20.52 -6.02
CA GLU A 232 -10.13 -20.28 -5.49
C GLU A 232 -11.19 -20.58 -6.56
N LEU A 233 -10.98 -20.09 -7.78
CA LEU A 233 -11.94 -20.22 -8.88
C LEU A 233 -12.19 -21.66 -9.32
N VAL A 234 -11.23 -22.56 -9.09
CA VAL A 234 -11.27 -23.94 -9.59
C VAL A 234 -11.35 -24.97 -8.47
N THR A 235 -11.28 -24.55 -7.21
CA THR A 235 -11.44 -25.44 -6.06
C THR A 235 -12.89 -25.44 -5.62
N SER A 236 -13.47 -26.61 -5.42
CA SER A 236 -14.84 -26.70 -4.94
C SER A 236 -15.02 -25.99 -3.60
N LYS A 237 -16.12 -25.26 -3.45
CA LYS A 237 -16.51 -24.57 -2.20
C LYS A 237 -16.50 -25.48 -0.97
N LYS A 238 -16.78 -26.78 -1.15
CA LYS A 238 -16.71 -27.80 -0.09
C LYS A 238 -15.32 -27.88 0.56
N TYR A 239 -14.27 -27.61 -0.21
CA TYR A 239 -12.87 -27.72 0.23
C TYR A 239 -12.24 -26.37 0.54
N TRP A 240 -12.66 -25.31 -0.16
CA TRP A 240 -12.05 -24.00 -0.01
C TRP A 240 -12.16 -23.49 1.44
N PRO A 241 -11.03 -23.13 2.10
CA PRO A 241 -11.01 -22.91 3.54
C PRO A 241 -11.45 -21.50 3.98
N TYR A 242 -11.64 -20.58 3.04
CA TYR A 242 -11.94 -19.17 3.33
C TYR A 242 -13.27 -18.73 2.70
N PRO A 243 -13.95 -17.74 3.29
CA PRO A 243 -15.10 -17.13 2.64
C PRO A 243 -14.67 -16.39 1.38
N SER A 244 -15.46 -16.55 0.32
CA SER A 244 -15.29 -15.76 -0.91
C SER A 244 -15.61 -14.28 -0.66
N TYR A 245 -15.16 -13.40 -1.55
CA TYR A 245 -15.52 -11.98 -1.50
C TYR A 245 -17.03 -11.76 -1.55
N GLY A 246 -17.77 -12.56 -2.31
CA GLY A 246 -19.23 -12.48 -2.36
C GLY A 246 -19.87 -12.78 -1.00
N GLU A 247 -19.32 -13.74 -0.25
CA GLU A 247 -19.76 -14.00 1.11
C GLU A 247 -19.39 -12.85 2.03
N MET A 248 -18.14 -12.41 2.06
CA MET A 248 -17.74 -11.31 2.95
C MET A 248 -18.52 -10.00 2.72
N LEU A 249 -18.88 -9.71 1.47
CA LEU A 249 -19.56 -8.45 1.11
C LEU A 249 -21.09 -8.52 1.17
N PHE A 250 -21.68 -9.71 0.96
CA PHE A 250 -23.14 -9.86 0.81
C PHE A 250 -23.75 -10.92 1.73
N SER A 251 -22.99 -11.57 2.63
CA SER A 251 -23.54 -12.59 3.54
C SER A 251 -24.37 -12.06 4.70
N VAL A 252 -24.88 -10.82 4.61
CA VAL A 252 -25.94 -10.38 5.52
C VAL A 252 -27.21 -11.17 5.13
N ARG A 253 -27.49 -12.22 5.90
CA ARG A 253 -28.79 -12.88 5.98
C ARG A 253 -29.52 -12.40 7.21
#